data_AF-A0A354GHM6-F1
#
_entry.id   AF-A0A354GHM6-F1
#
_cell.length_a   1.000
_cell.length_b   1.000
_cell.length_c   1.000
_cell.angle_alpha   90.00
_cell.angle_beta   90.00
_cell.angle_gamma   90.00
#
_symmetry.space_group_name_H-M   'P 1'
#
loop_
_entity.id
_entity.type
_entity.pdbx_description
1 polymer ?
#
loop_
_entity_poly.entity_id
_entity_poly.type
_entity_poly.pdbx_seq_one_letter_code
_entity_poly.pdbx_strand_id
1 'polypeptide(L)'
;CFFGMVIGSIYYISKDFGNWKPVNFLALFLGVFIGLIISFMTPAKENDNLWFVFLCGIIGVSGMTLPGLSGSFILILLGNYVLLLVDSVNVLGNVVSSTFLGNYDFINDTIKIRYLKIIGVFSAGSLFGLISISHILGYVLKKWRQIVTALIIGFIAGSLGNLWPWKRTIYKKEDALYLLDKKGNKIVEYYERYIPNIEETETLFSIGFVFLGITIILIIDFYGRKRK
;
A
#
# COMPACT_ATOMS: atom_id res chain seq x y z
N CYS A 1 12.97 3.62 10.58
CA CYS A 1 13.62 4.11 9.34
C CYS A 1 12.60 4.57 8.30
N PHE A 2 11.69 3.71 7.84
CA PHE A 2 10.70 4.05 6.80
C PHE A 2 9.89 5.34 7.07
N PHE A 3 9.33 5.48 8.28
CA PHE A 3 8.61 6.70 8.69
C PHE A 3 9.44 7.98 8.48
N GLY A 4 10.71 7.96 8.89
CA GLY A 4 11.64 9.07 8.69
C GLY A 4 11.95 9.35 7.22
N MET A 5 12.09 8.31 6.38
CA MET A 5 12.28 8.49 4.94
C MET A 5 11.06 9.16 4.28
N VAL A 6 9.85 8.82 4.73
CA VAL A 6 8.61 9.45 4.21
C VAL A 6 8.55 10.93 4.59
N ILE A 7 8.86 11.28 5.85
CA ILE A 7 8.96 12.69 6.28
C ILE A 7 10.02 13.44 5.47
N GLY A 8 11.22 12.87 5.34
CA GLY A 8 12.31 13.46 4.56
C GLY A 8 11.91 13.68 3.09
N SER A 9 11.15 12.75 2.51
CA SER A 9 10.64 12.85 1.14
C SER A 9 9.60 13.96 0.98
N ILE A 10 8.66 14.11 1.93
CA ILE A 10 7.71 15.23 1.93
C ILE A 10 8.48 16.56 1.95
N TYR A 11 9.41 16.71 2.89
CA TYR A 11 10.21 17.94 3.01
C TYR A 11 10.98 18.25 1.73
N TYR A 12 11.65 17.23 1.15
CA TYR A 12 12.40 17.37 -0.09
C TYR A 12 11.51 17.81 -1.27
N ILE A 13 10.39 17.11 -1.50
CA ILE A 13 9.49 17.39 -2.63
C ILE A 13 8.81 18.75 -2.44
N SER A 14 8.43 19.12 -1.22
CA SER A 14 7.86 20.44 -0.92
C SER A 14 8.86 21.58 -1.14
N LYS A 15 10.15 21.37 -0.87
CA LYS A 15 11.20 22.35 -1.10
C LYS A 15 11.48 22.57 -2.59
N ASP A 16 11.50 21.50 -3.38
CA ASP A 16 11.70 21.57 -4.84
C ASP A 16 10.43 22.02 -5.61
N PHE A 17 9.30 22.21 -4.91
CA PHE A 17 8.01 22.57 -5.51
C PHE A 17 7.96 23.97 -6.15
N GLY A 18 8.83 24.90 -5.72
CA GLY A 18 8.88 26.28 -6.22
C GLY A 18 7.72 27.15 -5.71
N ASN A 19 7.06 27.89 -6.60
CA ASN A 19 6.00 28.84 -6.23
C ASN A 19 4.65 28.15 -5.98
N TRP A 20 4.12 28.32 -4.76
CA TRP A 20 2.80 27.83 -4.38
C TRP A 20 1.69 28.74 -4.90
N LYS A 21 0.95 28.25 -5.90
CA LYS A 21 -0.29 28.89 -6.37
C LYS A 21 -1.46 28.46 -5.48
N PRO A 22 -2.52 29.28 -5.33
CA PRO A 22 -3.71 28.91 -4.55
C PRO A 22 -4.36 27.60 -5.03
N VAL A 23 -4.33 27.33 -6.35
CA VAL A 23 -4.79 26.06 -6.94
C VAL A 23 -4.02 24.84 -6.39
N ASN A 24 -2.73 25.01 -6.10
CA ASN A 24 -1.88 23.93 -5.59
C ASN A 24 -2.18 23.66 -4.11
N PHE A 25 -2.54 24.69 -3.33
CA PHE A 25 -3.01 24.50 -1.95
C PHE A 25 -4.31 23.70 -1.90
N LEU A 26 -5.25 23.97 -2.82
CA LEU A 26 -6.47 23.18 -2.92
C LEU A 26 -6.17 21.71 -3.24
N ALA A 27 -5.25 21.45 -4.18
CA ALA A 27 -4.81 20.10 -4.52
C ALA A 27 -4.12 19.39 -3.34
N LEU A 28 -3.31 20.10 -2.55
CA LEU A 28 -2.69 19.58 -1.34
C LEU A 28 -3.74 19.20 -0.30
N PHE A 29 -4.70 20.08 -0.03
CA PHE A 29 -5.76 19.81 0.94
C PHE A 29 -6.62 18.60 0.50
N LEU A 30 -6.96 18.53 -0.79
CA LEU A 30 -7.65 17.38 -1.37
C LEU A 30 -6.85 16.09 -1.18
N GLY A 31 -5.54 16.12 -1.41
CA GLY A 31 -4.63 15.00 -1.15
C GLY A 31 -4.66 14.55 0.31
N VAL A 32 -4.53 15.48 1.26
CA VAL A 32 -4.61 15.20 2.71
C VAL A 32 -5.93 14.53 3.05
N PHE A 33 -7.04 15.06 2.54
CA PHE A 33 -8.37 14.53 2.79
C PHE A 33 -8.53 13.10 2.27
N ILE A 34 -8.08 12.83 1.04
CA ILE A 34 -8.07 11.47 0.46
C ILE A 34 -7.22 10.52 1.30
N GLY A 35 -6.02 10.93 1.72
CA GLY A 35 -5.13 10.12 2.54
C GLY A 35 -5.72 9.78 3.91
N LEU A 36 -6.43 10.73 4.53
CA LEU A 36 -7.14 10.52 5.80
C LEU A 36 -8.31 9.55 5.63
N ILE A 37 -9.17 9.74 4.63
CA ILE A 37 -10.30 8.84 4.36
C ILE A 37 -9.81 7.40 4.20
N ILE A 38 -8.79 7.21 3.37
CA ILE A 38 -8.19 5.90 3.12
C ILE A 38 -7.59 5.31 4.41
N SER A 39 -7.07 6.16 5.31
CA SER A 39 -6.49 5.70 6.58
C SER A 39 -7.51 5.20 7.58
N PHE A 40 -8.76 5.66 7.49
CA PHE A 40 -9.86 5.25 8.39
C PHE A 40 -10.82 4.24 7.74
N MET A 41 -10.59 3.86 6.48
CA MET A 41 -11.42 2.90 5.79
C MET A 41 -11.18 1.50 6.37
N THR A 42 -12.25 0.82 6.80
CA THR A 42 -12.19 -0.57 7.22
C THR A 42 -12.08 -1.48 5.99
N PRO A 43 -11.29 -2.57 6.04
CA PRO A 43 -11.23 -3.55 4.97
C PRO A 43 -12.62 -4.07 4.58
N ALA A 44 -12.89 -4.10 3.28
CA ALA A 44 -14.10 -4.70 2.73
C ALA A 44 -14.09 -6.23 2.88
N LYS A 45 -15.26 -6.84 2.72
CA LYS A 45 -15.38 -8.31 2.66
C LYS A 45 -14.82 -8.83 1.34
N GLU A 46 -14.18 -10.00 1.39
CA GLU A 46 -13.71 -10.72 0.21
C GLU A 46 -14.84 -10.87 -0.83
N ASN A 47 -14.48 -10.66 -2.10
CA ASN A 47 -15.38 -10.75 -3.23
C ASN A 47 -14.68 -11.41 -4.42
N ASP A 48 -15.13 -12.60 -4.77
CA ASP A 48 -14.57 -13.45 -5.82
C ASP A 48 -15.21 -13.21 -7.20
N ASN A 49 -16.08 -12.21 -7.34
CA ASN A 49 -16.65 -11.83 -8.63
C ASN A 49 -15.53 -11.42 -9.60
N LEU A 50 -15.45 -12.10 -10.74
CA LEU A 50 -14.39 -11.92 -11.73
C LEU A 50 -14.26 -10.46 -12.22
N TRP A 51 -15.37 -9.74 -12.36
CA TRP A 51 -15.32 -8.31 -12.72
C TRP A 51 -14.66 -7.46 -11.63
N PHE A 52 -14.96 -7.76 -10.37
CA PHE A 52 -14.33 -7.08 -9.24
C PHE A 52 -12.84 -7.45 -9.12
N VAL A 53 -12.49 -8.71 -9.36
CA VAL A 53 -11.09 -9.18 -9.42
C VAL A 53 -10.31 -8.48 -10.53
N PHE A 54 -10.90 -8.28 -11.69
CA PHE A 54 -10.30 -7.53 -12.79
C PHE A 54 -9.98 -6.09 -12.37
N LEU A 55 -10.95 -5.40 -11.75
CA LEU A 55 -10.75 -4.05 -11.20
C LEU A 55 -9.69 -4.03 -10.09
N CYS A 56 -9.65 -5.04 -9.22
CA CYS A 56 -8.60 -5.20 -8.22
C CYS A 56 -7.21 -5.30 -8.86
N GLY A 57 -7.08 -5.99 -9.99
CA GLY A 57 -5.85 -6.04 -10.78
C GLY A 57 -5.42 -4.66 -11.28
N ILE A 58 -6.36 -3.91 -11.89
CA ILE A 58 -6.10 -2.56 -12.37
C ILE A 58 -5.63 -1.66 -11.23
N ILE A 59 -6.40 -1.59 -10.14
CA ILE A 59 -6.14 -0.69 -9.02
C ILE A 59 -4.88 -1.10 -8.25
N GLY A 60 -4.67 -2.41 -8.06
CA GLY A 60 -3.52 -2.97 -7.34
C GLY A 60 -2.20 -2.57 -8.01
N VAL A 61 -2.07 -2.78 -9.32
CA VAL A 61 -0.84 -2.39 -10.03
C VAL A 61 -0.74 -0.89 -10.21
N SER A 62 -1.85 -0.20 -10.49
CA SER A 62 -1.86 1.27 -10.57
C SER A 62 -1.42 1.91 -9.27
N GLY A 63 -1.74 1.30 -8.14
CA GLY A 63 -1.28 1.80 -6.86
C GLY A 63 0.23 1.74 -6.71
N MET A 64 0.86 0.66 -7.17
CA MET A 64 2.33 0.51 -7.09
C MET A 64 3.10 1.49 -7.98
N THR A 65 2.49 2.02 -9.06
CA THR A 65 3.14 2.97 -9.96
C THR A 65 3.03 4.43 -9.49
N LEU A 66 2.04 4.74 -8.65
CA LEU A 66 1.82 6.07 -8.11
C LEU A 66 2.68 6.32 -6.86
N PRO A 67 3.45 7.42 -6.78
CA PRO A 67 4.27 7.72 -5.61
C PRO A 67 3.41 7.90 -4.36
N GLY A 68 3.74 7.17 -3.29
CA GLY A 68 3.08 7.29 -1.99
C GLY A 68 1.84 6.43 -1.80
N LEU A 69 1.33 5.79 -2.86
CA LEU A 69 0.17 4.90 -2.79
C LEU A 69 0.65 3.45 -2.85
N SER A 70 0.14 2.58 -1.98
CA SER A 70 0.57 1.17 -1.92
C SER A 70 -0.52 0.27 -2.49
N GLY A 71 -0.23 -0.39 -3.62
CA GLY A 71 -1.15 -1.32 -4.27
C GLY A 71 -1.60 -2.49 -3.40
N SER A 72 -0.68 -3.06 -2.61
CA SER A 72 -1.01 -4.11 -1.65
C SER A 72 -1.90 -3.62 -0.52
N PHE A 73 -1.68 -2.40 -0.01
CA PHE A 73 -2.54 -1.79 1.00
C PHE A 73 -3.97 -1.57 0.47
N ILE A 74 -4.12 -1.11 -0.78
CA ILE A 74 -5.45 -0.97 -1.37
C ILE A 74 -6.13 -2.33 -1.55
N LEU A 75 -5.41 -3.37 -1.96
CA LEU A 75 -5.99 -4.72 -2.05
C LEU A 75 -6.45 -5.25 -0.68
N ILE A 76 -5.76 -4.88 0.40
CA ILE A 76 -6.21 -5.17 1.78
C ILE A 76 -7.51 -4.41 2.08
N LEU A 77 -7.58 -3.12 1.75
CA LEU A 77 -8.81 -2.33 1.92
C LEU A 77 -9.97 -2.84 1.09
N LEU A 78 -9.71 -3.38 -0.10
CA LEU A 78 -10.71 -4.01 -0.97
C LEU A 78 -11.10 -5.43 -0.52
N GLY A 79 -10.46 -5.99 0.53
CA GLY A 79 -10.78 -7.31 1.07
C GLY A 79 -10.22 -8.50 0.29
N ASN A 80 -9.52 -8.25 -0.82
CA ASN A 80 -9.10 -9.29 -1.77
C ASN A 80 -7.60 -9.63 -1.71
N TYR A 81 -6.86 -9.04 -0.78
CA TYR A 81 -5.43 -9.34 -0.63
C TYR A 81 -5.15 -10.84 -0.38
N VAL A 82 -5.86 -11.46 0.55
CA VAL A 82 -5.66 -12.88 0.89
C VAL A 82 -6.06 -13.76 -0.29
N LEU A 83 -7.25 -13.54 -0.85
CA LEU A 83 -7.74 -14.26 -2.01
C LEU A 83 -6.75 -14.22 -3.19
N LEU A 84 -6.24 -13.03 -3.54
CA LEU A 84 -5.46 -12.82 -4.76
C LEU A 84 -3.96 -13.07 -4.61
N LEU A 85 -3.34 -12.63 -3.50
CA LEU A 85 -1.89 -12.70 -3.33
C LEU A 85 -1.43 -13.87 -2.48
N VAL A 86 -2.31 -14.48 -1.68
CA VAL A 86 -1.96 -15.62 -0.84
C VAL A 86 -2.57 -16.90 -1.43
N ASP A 87 -3.90 -17.01 -1.46
CA ASP A 87 -4.58 -18.25 -1.83
C ASP A 87 -4.39 -18.56 -3.31
N SER A 88 -4.65 -17.59 -4.20
CA SER A 88 -4.51 -17.79 -5.64
C SER A 88 -3.07 -18.10 -6.06
N VAL A 89 -2.08 -17.45 -5.44
CA VAL A 89 -0.65 -17.69 -5.72
C VAL A 89 -0.20 -19.05 -5.21
N ASN A 90 -0.66 -19.45 -4.01
CA ASN A 90 -0.36 -20.77 -3.47
C ASN A 90 -0.95 -21.90 -4.34
N VAL A 91 -2.20 -21.74 -4.78
CA VAL A 91 -2.82 -22.69 -5.72
C VAL A 91 -2.09 -22.72 -7.05
N LEU A 92 -1.72 -21.56 -7.61
CA LEU A 92 -0.94 -21.50 -8.83
C LEU A 92 0.40 -22.23 -8.68
N GLY A 93 1.13 -22.00 -7.58
CA GLY A 93 2.38 -22.69 -7.27
C GLY A 93 2.20 -24.21 -7.23
N ASN A 94 1.17 -24.69 -6.52
CA ASN A 94 0.86 -26.12 -6.45
C ASN A 94 0.54 -26.73 -7.81
N VAL A 95 -0.25 -26.04 -8.64
CA VAL A 95 -0.60 -26.51 -10.00
C VAL A 95 0.63 -26.53 -10.90
N VAL A 96 1.47 -25.50 -10.84
CA VAL A 96 2.71 -25.42 -11.60
C VAL A 96 3.64 -26.57 -11.21
N SER A 97 3.88 -26.76 -9.90
CA SER A 97 4.70 -27.86 -9.40
C SER A 97 4.14 -29.24 -9.75
N SER A 98 2.83 -29.47 -9.62
CA SER A 98 2.22 -30.76 -9.97
C SER A 98 2.32 -31.06 -11.46
N THR A 99 2.16 -30.02 -12.31
CA THR A 99 2.29 -30.13 -13.76
C THR A 99 3.71 -30.47 -14.17
N PHE A 100 4.73 -29.87 -13.54
CA PHE A 100 6.13 -30.22 -13.77
C PHE A 100 6.47 -31.68 -13.41
N LEU A 101 5.75 -32.26 -12.44
CA LEU A 101 5.87 -33.67 -12.06
C LEU A 101 5.01 -34.62 -12.93
N GLY A 102 4.32 -34.09 -13.95
CA GLY A 102 3.47 -34.85 -14.86
C GLY A 102 2.08 -35.19 -14.31
N ASN A 103 1.67 -34.58 -13.19
CA ASN A 103 0.36 -34.80 -12.58
C ASN A 103 -0.62 -33.64 -12.94
N TYR A 104 -1.72 -34.02 -13.62
CA TYR A 104 -2.78 -33.11 -14.10
C TYR A 104 -4.08 -33.18 -13.28
N ASP A 105 -4.02 -33.66 -12.04
CA ASP A 105 -5.18 -33.77 -11.13
C ASP A 105 -5.93 -32.45 -10.92
N PHE A 106 -5.29 -31.30 -11.20
CA PHE A 106 -5.94 -30.00 -11.11
C PHE A 106 -7.12 -29.81 -12.08
N ILE A 107 -7.16 -30.56 -13.19
CA ILE A 107 -8.23 -30.46 -14.19
C ILE A 107 -9.57 -30.94 -13.62
N ASN A 108 -9.54 -31.91 -12.70
CA ASN A 108 -10.74 -32.46 -12.09
C ASN A 108 -11.15 -31.71 -10.83
N ASP A 109 -10.28 -30.85 -10.31
CA ASP A 109 -10.50 -30.09 -9.08
C ASP A 109 -11.15 -28.73 -9.41
N THR A 110 -12.45 -28.64 -9.16
CA THR A 110 -13.25 -27.43 -9.37
C THR A 110 -12.73 -26.22 -8.59
N ILE A 111 -12.11 -26.44 -7.43
CA ILE A 111 -11.54 -25.37 -6.58
C ILE A 111 -10.29 -24.81 -7.25
N LYS A 112 -9.36 -25.67 -7.69
CA LYS A 112 -8.13 -25.25 -8.37
C LYS A 112 -8.44 -24.47 -9.65
N ILE A 113 -9.40 -24.94 -10.45
CA ILE A 113 -9.86 -24.23 -11.67
C ILE A 113 -10.40 -22.84 -11.32
N ARG A 114 -11.16 -22.70 -10.24
CA ARG A 114 -11.69 -21.40 -9.81
C ARG A 114 -10.57 -20.40 -9.50
N TYR A 115 -9.57 -20.80 -8.72
CA TYR A 115 -8.41 -19.95 -8.40
C TYR A 115 -7.56 -19.63 -9.63
N LEU A 116 -7.42 -20.57 -10.57
CA LEU A 116 -6.76 -20.32 -11.86
C LEU A 116 -7.50 -19.26 -12.71
N LYS A 117 -8.84 -19.28 -12.71
CA LYS A 117 -9.63 -18.22 -13.35
C LYS A 117 -9.44 -16.87 -12.67
N ILE A 118 -9.46 -16.85 -11.33
CA ILE A 118 -9.26 -15.63 -10.54
C ILE A 118 -7.89 -15.00 -10.83
N ILE A 119 -6.81 -15.78 -10.76
CA ILE A 119 -5.46 -15.27 -11.02
C ILE A 119 -5.28 -14.85 -12.49
N GLY A 120 -5.91 -15.56 -13.43
CA GLY A 120 -5.91 -15.19 -14.85
C GLY A 120 -6.58 -13.84 -15.08
N VAL A 121 -7.77 -13.62 -14.52
CA VAL A 121 -8.50 -12.35 -14.62
C VAL A 121 -7.78 -11.22 -13.89
N PHE A 122 -7.23 -11.48 -12.71
CA PHE A 122 -6.41 -10.53 -11.96
C PHE A 122 -5.17 -10.11 -12.75
N SER A 123 -4.48 -11.06 -13.39
CA SER A 123 -3.30 -10.79 -14.21
C SER A 123 -3.65 -9.98 -15.45
N ALA A 124 -4.77 -10.29 -16.11
CA ALA A 124 -5.26 -9.51 -17.24
C ALA A 124 -5.58 -8.05 -16.83
N GLY A 125 -6.28 -7.86 -15.70
CA GLY A 125 -6.55 -6.54 -15.15
C GLY A 125 -5.28 -5.79 -14.75
N SER A 126 -4.32 -6.49 -14.16
CA SER A 126 -3.02 -5.94 -13.76
C SER A 126 -2.20 -5.44 -14.96
N LEU A 127 -2.13 -6.23 -16.04
CA LEU A 127 -1.45 -5.86 -17.28
C LEU A 127 -2.13 -4.66 -17.94
N PHE A 128 -3.46 -4.68 -18.04
CA PHE A 128 -4.23 -3.56 -18.58
C PHE A 128 -3.99 -2.28 -17.76
N GLY A 129 -4.11 -2.37 -16.43
CA GLY A 129 -3.89 -1.25 -15.52
C GLY A 129 -2.48 -0.67 -15.65
N LEU A 130 -1.44 -1.53 -15.69
CA LEU A 130 -0.07 -1.08 -15.85
C LEU A 130 0.11 -0.25 -17.14
N ILE A 131 -0.39 -0.76 -18.27
CA ILE A 131 -0.25 -0.09 -19.57
C ILE A 131 -1.02 1.22 -19.58
N SER A 132 -2.30 1.20 -19.18
CA SER A 132 -3.16 2.38 -19.19
C SER A 132 -2.63 3.47 -18.25
N ILE A 133 -2.28 3.12 -17.00
CA ILE A 133 -1.85 4.10 -16.00
C ILE A 133 -0.51 4.72 -16.36
N SER A 134 0.41 3.94 -16.96
CA SER A 134 1.75 4.44 -17.32
C SER A 134 1.66 5.57 -18.35
N HIS A 135 0.75 5.45 -19.32
CA HIS A 135 0.52 6.49 -20.33
C HIS A 135 -0.20 7.70 -19.72
N ILE A 136 -1.25 7.47 -18.95
CA ILE A 136 -2.04 8.55 -18.33
C ILE A 136 -1.17 9.35 -17.37
N LEU A 137 -0.45 8.69 -16.47
CA LEU A 137 0.37 9.35 -15.47
C LEU A 137 1.53 10.12 -16.11
N GLY A 138 2.16 9.55 -17.16
CA GLY A 138 3.17 10.26 -17.94
C GLY A 138 2.63 11.55 -18.56
N TYR A 139 1.43 11.51 -19.15
CA TYR A 139 0.77 12.68 -19.73
C TYR A 139 0.38 13.72 -18.65
N VAL A 140 -0.24 13.27 -17.57
CA VAL A 140 -0.74 14.10 -16.47
C VAL A 140 0.41 14.77 -15.71
N LEU A 141 1.50 14.06 -15.42
CA LEU A 141 2.67 14.65 -14.78
C LEU A 141 3.39 15.64 -15.69
N LYS A 142 3.37 15.44 -17.02
CA LYS A 142 3.95 16.41 -17.97
C LYS A 142 3.13 17.69 -18.05
N LYS A 143 1.79 17.59 -18.05
CA LYS A 143 0.89 18.74 -18.21
C LYS A 143 0.55 19.47 -16.90
N TRP A 144 0.39 18.74 -15.79
CA TRP A 144 -0.10 19.25 -14.51
C TRP A 144 0.85 18.94 -13.34
N ARG A 145 2.16 18.94 -13.60
CA ARG A 145 3.21 18.60 -12.62
C ARG A 145 2.96 19.21 -11.24
N GLN A 146 2.75 20.52 -11.17
CA GLN A 146 2.57 21.23 -9.89
C GLN A 146 1.32 20.75 -9.12
N ILE A 147 0.18 20.57 -9.80
CA ILE A 147 -1.07 20.15 -9.15
C ILE A 147 -0.93 18.72 -8.63
N VAL A 148 -0.39 17.82 -9.45
CA VAL A 148 -0.22 16.40 -9.11
C VAL A 148 0.79 16.23 -7.98
N THR A 149 1.91 16.95 -8.02
CA THR A 149 2.91 16.91 -6.95
C THR A 149 2.35 17.43 -5.63
N ALA A 150 1.55 18.51 -5.63
CA ALA A 150 0.88 18.99 -4.43
C ALA A 150 -0.12 17.97 -3.86
N LEU A 151 -0.88 17.31 -4.73
CA LEU A 151 -1.82 16.26 -4.35
C LEU A 151 -1.09 15.06 -3.74
N ILE A 152 0.02 14.63 -4.32
CA ILE A 152 0.86 13.53 -3.80
C ILE A 152 1.44 13.92 -2.43
N ILE A 153 2.00 15.12 -2.27
CA ILE A 153 2.50 15.61 -0.98
C ILE A 153 1.38 15.55 0.06
N GLY A 154 0.20 16.08 -0.28
CA GLY A 154 -0.96 16.05 0.60
C GLY A 154 -1.37 14.63 0.97
N PHE A 155 -1.45 13.73 0.00
CA PHE A 155 -1.82 12.33 0.22
C PHE A 155 -0.84 11.58 1.14
N ILE A 156 0.46 11.75 0.92
CA ILE A 156 1.50 11.16 1.78
C ILE A 156 1.42 11.76 3.20
N ALA A 157 1.20 13.07 3.32
CA ALA A 157 1.02 13.71 4.62
C ALA A 157 -0.25 13.23 5.35
N GLY A 158 -1.37 13.07 4.65
CA GLY A 158 -2.63 12.57 5.21
C GLY A 158 -2.54 11.10 5.66
N SER A 159 -1.77 10.28 4.95
CA SER A 159 -1.56 8.87 5.28
C SER A 159 -0.43 8.62 6.30
N LEU A 160 0.29 9.67 6.74
CA LEU A 160 1.43 9.56 7.66
C LEU A 160 1.03 8.90 9.00
N GLY A 161 -0.22 9.08 9.45
CA GLY A 161 -0.76 8.42 10.64
C GLY A 161 -0.78 6.88 10.54
N ASN A 162 -0.86 6.33 9.33
CA ASN A 162 -0.75 4.89 9.11
C ASN A 162 0.69 4.37 9.26
N LEU A 163 1.67 5.25 9.22
CA LEU A 163 3.09 4.90 9.36
C LEU A 163 3.66 5.28 10.73
N TRP A 164 2.82 5.76 11.65
CA TRP A 164 3.25 6.13 13.00
C TRP A 164 4.00 4.97 13.67
N PRO A 165 5.25 5.17 14.15
CA PRO A 165 6.06 4.08 14.68
C PRO A 165 5.48 3.42 15.93
N TRP A 166 4.77 4.19 16.76
CA TRP A 166 4.32 3.74 18.08
C TRP A 166 2.85 3.31 18.05
N LYS A 167 2.65 2.02 17.78
CA LYS A 167 1.33 1.39 17.70
C LYS A 167 1.28 0.11 18.52
N ARG A 168 0.13 -0.15 19.16
CA ARG A 168 -0.16 -1.41 19.86
C ARG A 168 -1.26 -2.15 19.12
N THR A 169 -1.07 -3.44 18.89
CA THR A 169 -2.10 -4.32 18.31
C THR A 169 -3.13 -4.65 19.37
N ILE A 170 -4.37 -4.23 19.18
CA ILE A 170 -5.50 -4.67 20.01
C ILE A 170 -6.13 -5.88 19.33
N TYR A 171 -6.22 -6.99 20.06
CA TYR A 171 -6.79 -8.24 19.57
C TYR A 171 -8.27 -8.33 19.93
N LYS A 172 -9.06 -8.88 19.01
CA LYS A 172 -10.49 -9.09 19.20
C LYS A 172 -10.73 -10.11 20.32
N LYS A 173 -11.55 -9.74 21.30
CA LYS A 173 -11.93 -10.59 22.44
C LYS A 173 -13.45 -10.83 22.42
N GLU A 174 -13.88 -12.06 22.67
CA GLU A 174 -15.27 -12.43 22.89
C GLU A 174 -15.32 -13.20 24.22
N ASP A 175 -16.12 -12.74 25.18
CA ASP A 175 -16.20 -13.27 26.56
C ASP A 175 -14.84 -13.54 27.24
N ALA A 176 -13.94 -12.55 27.17
CA ALA A 176 -12.56 -12.60 27.68
C ALA A 176 -11.61 -13.61 27.00
N LEU A 177 -12.08 -14.38 26.02
CA LEU A 177 -11.26 -15.25 25.18
C LEU A 177 -10.82 -14.51 23.90
N TYR A 178 -9.56 -14.67 23.52
CA TYR A 178 -9.05 -14.12 22.26
C TYR A 178 -9.62 -14.91 21.08
N LEU A 179 -10.20 -14.21 20.11
CA LEU A 179 -10.64 -14.85 18.87
C LEU A 179 -9.42 -15.24 18.03
N LEU A 180 -9.39 -16.49 17.61
CA LEU A 180 -8.34 -17.06 16.79
C LEU A 180 -8.84 -17.21 15.34
N ASP A 181 -7.97 -16.88 14.39
CA ASP A 181 -8.16 -17.18 12.97
C ASP A 181 -8.04 -18.70 12.72
N LYS A 182 -8.40 -19.16 11.51
CA LYS A 182 -8.32 -20.55 11.05
C LYS A 182 -6.93 -21.20 11.21
N LYS A 183 -5.89 -20.38 11.43
CA LYS A 183 -4.49 -20.80 11.68
C LYS A 183 -4.08 -20.76 13.16
N GLY A 184 -5.00 -20.50 14.09
CA GLY A 184 -4.73 -20.39 15.53
C GLY A 184 -4.11 -19.05 15.96
N ASN A 185 -4.11 -18.03 15.09
CA ASN A 185 -3.51 -16.72 15.37
C ASN A 185 -4.56 -15.74 15.93
N LYS A 186 -4.20 -14.90 16.90
CA LYS A 186 -5.10 -13.87 17.44
C LYS A 186 -5.50 -12.87 16.35
N ILE A 187 -6.80 -12.61 16.19
CA ILE A 187 -7.32 -11.66 15.21
C ILE A 187 -7.09 -10.23 15.71
N VAL A 188 -6.38 -9.42 14.92
CA VAL A 188 -6.18 -7.99 15.22
C VAL A 188 -7.47 -7.24 14.90
N GLU A 189 -8.01 -6.50 15.87
CA GLU A 189 -9.23 -5.71 15.71
C GLU A 189 -8.92 -4.30 15.22
N TYR A 190 -7.94 -3.64 15.85
CA TYR A 190 -7.40 -2.35 15.41
C TYR A 190 -6.03 -2.07 16.02
N TYR A 191 -5.36 -1.02 15.53
CA TYR A 191 -4.08 -0.54 16.07
C TYR A 191 -4.31 0.74 16.87
N GLU A 192 -3.99 0.72 18.16
CA GLU A 192 -4.03 1.91 19.01
C GLU A 192 -2.72 2.69 18.87
N ARG A 193 -2.81 3.98 18.57
CA ARG A 193 -1.66 4.90 18.46
C ARG A 193 -1.41 5.52 19.83
N TYR A 194 -0.18 5.42 20.32
CA TYR A 194 0.20 6.03 21.59
C TYR A 194 1.41 6.94 21.40
N ILE A 195 1.58 7.86 22.36
CA ILE A 195 2.77 8.69 22.46
C ILE A 195 3.77 7.93 23.34
N PRO A 196 4.98 7.65 22.84
CA PRO A 196 5.95 6.85 23.58
C PRO A 196 6.53 7.61 24.77
N ASN A 197 6.93 6.88 25.82
CA ASN A 197 7.73 7.44 26.89
C ASN A 197 9.21 7.51 26.44
N ILE A 198 9.85 8.67 26.66
CA ILE A 198 11.23 8.97 26.23
C ILE A 198 12.24 8.18 27.06
N GLU A 199 11.85 7.75 28.26
CA GLU A 199 12.71 6.98 29.18
C GLU A 199 12.95 5.54 28.70
N GLU A 200 12.10 5.00 27.83
CA GLU A 200 12.25 3.64 27.29
C GLU A 200 13.36 3.57 26.23
N THR A 201 14.27 2.62 26.37
CA THR A 201 15.39 2.44 25.43
C THR A 201 14.91 2.13 24.01
N GLU A 202 13.81 1.40 23.87
CA GLU A 202 13.18 1.10 22.57
C GLU A 202 12.70 2.36 21.84
N THR A 203 12.15 3.32 22.59
CA THR A 203 11.73 4.63 22.07
C THR A 203 12.93 5.39 21.54
N LEU A 204 14.04 5.41 22.28
CA LEU A 204 15.27 6.09 21.87
C LEU A 204 15.82 5.52 20.56
N PHE A 205 15.90 4.19 20.43
CA PHE A 205 16.30 3.54 19.19
C PHE A 205 15.35 3.88 18.03
N SER A 206 14.04 3.84 18.29
CA SER A 206 13.02 4.18 17.29
C SER A 206 13.18 5.61 16.77
N ILE A 207 13.38 6.59 17.66
CA ILE A 207 13.67 7.99 17.32
C ILE A 207 14.96 8.08 16.49
N GLY A 208 16.03 7.40 16.92
CA GLY A 208 17.29 7.35 16.17
C GLY A 208 17.11 6.84 14.75
N PHE A 209 16.32 5.77 14.56
CA PHE A 209 15.98 5.26 13.24
C PHE A 209 15.09 6.19 12.41
N VAL A 210 14.27 7.04 13.03
CA VAL A 210 13.51 8.07 12.31
C VAL A 210 14.47 9.14 11.79
N PHE A 211 15.38 9.64 12.63
CA PHE A 211 16.39 10.60 12.19
C PHE A 211 17.29 10.04 11.10
N LEU A 212 17.76 8.80 11.26
CA LEU A 212 18.55 8.10 10.24
C LEU A 212 17.81 8.06 8.89
N GLY A 213 16.50 7.77 8.89
CA GLY A 213 15.69 7.78 7.68
C GLY A 213 15.60 9.16 7.02
N ILE A 214 15.45 10.23 7.80
CA ILE A 214 15.46 11.61 7.29
C ILE A 214 16.83 11.94 6.70
N THR A 215 17.91 11.63 7.43
CA THR A 215 19.29 11.90 7.00
C THR A 215 19.62 11.18 5.69
N ILE A 216 19.19 9.93 5.50
CA ILE A 216 19.39 9.21 4.23
C ILE A 216 18.80 9.98 3.06
N ILE A 217 17.56 10.46 3.17
CA ILE A 217 16.91 11.20 2.09
C ILE A 217 17.62 12.53 1.82
N LEU A 218 18.05 13.25 2.86
CA LEU A 218 18.79 14.50 2.71
C LEU A 218 20.17 14.29 2.05
N ILE A 219 20.87 13.20 2.36
CA ILE A 219 22.15 12.85 1.71
C ILE A 219 21.93 12.54 0.23
N ILE A 220 20.89 11.75 -0.10
CA ILE A 220 20.54 11.43 -1.48
C ILE A 220 20.25 12.71 -2.27
N ASP A 221 19.48 13.63 -1.69
CA ASP A 221 19.19 14.94 -2.29
C ASP A 221 20.48 15.76 -2.52
N PHE A 222 21.33 15.88 -1.51
CA PHE A 222 22.59 16.62 -1.61
C PHE A 222 23.48 16.11 -2.77
N TYR A 223 23.61 14.79 -2.90
CA TYR A 223 24.34 14.18 -4.01
C TYR A 223 23.63 14.36 -5.36
N GLY A 224 22.30 14.30 -5.38
CA GLY A 224 21.49 14.51 -6.58
C GLY A 224 21.63 15.92 -7.15
N ARG A 225 21.72 16.96 -6.30
CA ARG A 225 21.93 18.34 -6.74
C ARG A 225 23.31 18.59 -7.33
N LYS A 226 24.37 17.95 -6.79
CA LYS A 226 25.74 18.10 -7.30
C LYS A 226 25.97 17.51 -8.69
N ARG A 227 25.08 16.63 -9.17
CA ARG A 227 25.15 16.00 -10.50
C ARG A 227 24.25 16.65 -11.56
N LYS A 228 23.43 17.63 -11.20
CA LYS A 228 22.65 18.45 -12.13
C LYS A 228 23.41 19.71 -12.49
#